data_AF-A0A1B7U5S0-F1
#
_entry.id   AF-A0A1B7U5S0-F1
#
_cell.length_a   1.000
_cell.length_b   1.000
_cell.length_c   1.000
_cell.angle_alpha   90.00
_cell.angle_beta   90.00
_cell.angle_gamma   90.00
#
_symmetry.space_group_name_H-M   'P 1'
#
loop_
_entity.id
_entity.type
_entity.pdbx_description
1 polymer ?
#
loop_
_entity_poly.entity_id
_entity_poly.type
_entity_poly.pdbx_seq_one_letter_code
_entity_poly.pdbx_strand_id
1 'polypeptide(L)' 'MRDELFSGFSDSGWDAAPWDVEPTFTDEELQILLNPALSVTEAADRVGCAEHDVRRLRRAS' A
#
# COMPACT_ATOMS: atom_id res chain seq x y z
N MET A 1 -17.89 33.94 -33.14
CA MET A 1 -16.68 33.71 -32.35
C MET A 1 -17.07 32.64 -31.33
N ARG A 2 -16.77 31.37 -31.63
CA ARG A 2 -17.04 30.24 -30.73
C ARG A 2 -15.70 29.97 -30.07
N ASP A 3 -15.57 30.32 -28.79
CA ASP A 3 -14.40 29.91 -28.03
C ASP A 3 -14.57 28.43 -27.70
N GLU A 4 -13.68 27.63 -28.29
CA GLU A 4 -13.57 26.19 -28.12
C GLU A 4 -13.12 25.90 -26.68
N LEU A 5 -14.12 25.74 -25.79
CA LEU A 5 -13.93 25.56 -24.34
C LEU A 5 -13.44 24.16 -23.92
N PHE A 6 -12.98 23.32 -24.84
CA PHE A 6 -12.53 21.97 -24.51
C PHE A 6 -11.28 21.59 -25.31
N SER A 7 -10.15 22.15 -24.89
CA SER A 7 -8.82 21.68 -25.27
C SER A 7 -8.32 20.68 -24.22
N GLY A 8 -8.27 19.40 -24.59
CA GLY A 8 -7.51 18.37 -23.89
C GLY A 8 -8.22 17.75 -22.70
N PHE A 9 -8.96 16.67 -22.95
CA PHE A 9 -9.19 15.66 -21.92
C PHE A 9 -7.82 15.00 -21.69
N SER A 10 -6.99 15.57 -20.81
CA SER A 10 -5.82 14.88 -20.30
C SER A 10 -6.35 13.65 -19.60
N ASP A 11 -5.98 12.49 -20.13
CA ASP A 11 -6.16 11.17 -19.55
C ASP A 11 -5.80 11.25 -18.07
N SER A 12 -6.82 11.40 -17.23
CA SER A 12 -6.60 11.58 -15.81
C SER A 12 -6.30 10.19 -15.30
N GLY A 13 -5.09 9.99 -14.77
CA GLY A 13 -4.54 8.72 -14.29
C GLY A 13 -5.34 8.10 -13.14
N TRP A 14 -6.59 7.75 -13.42
CA TRP A 14 -7.52 6.96 -12.63
C TRP A 14 -7.41 5.46 -12.97
N ASP A 15 -6.41 5.08 -13.78
CA ASP A 15 -6.20 3.69 -14.19
C ASP A 15 -5.75 2.79 -13.03
N ALA A 16 -5.17 3.37 -11.97
CA ALA A 16 -4.75 2.63 -10.79
C ALA A 16 -5.17 3.40 -9.55
N ALA A 17 -6.08 2.82 -8.78
CA ALA A 17 -6.34 3.38 -7.49
C ALA A 17 -5.14 3.09 -6.56
N PRO A 18 -4.69 4.05 -5.76
CA PRO A 18 -3.56 3.85 -4.85
C PRO A 18 -3.82 2.78 -3.76
N TRP A 19 -5.07 2.33 -3.60
CA TRP A 19 -5.46 1.20 -2.73
C TRP A 19 -5.56 -0.15 -3.45
N ASP A 20 -5.41 -0.20 -4.78
CA ASP A 20 -5.35 -1.44 -5.58
C ASP A 20 -3.92 -2.01 -5.66
N VAL A 21 -2.93 -1.27 -5.16
CA VAL A 21 -1.54 -1.72 -5.12
C VAL A 21 -1.34 -2.56 -3.86
N GLU A 22 -0.92 -3.82 -4.02
CA GLU A 22 -0.50 -4.60 -2.86
C GLU A 22 0.68 -3.89 -2.17
N PRO A 23 0.63 -3.71 -0.83
CA PRO A 23 1.71 -3.05 -0.12
C PRO A 23 2.99 -3.85 -0.32
N THR A 24 3.98 -3.22 -0.94
CA THR A 24 5.30 -3.80 -1.12
C THR A 24 6.15 -3.43 0.08
N PHE A 25 6.60 -4.41 0.84
CA PHE A 25 7.46 -4.21 2.00
C PHE A 25 8.92 -4.39 1.62
N THR A 26 9.77 -3.53 2.13
CA THR A 26 11.23 -3.70 2.05
C THR A 26 11.70 -4.87 2.92
N ASP A 27 12.89 -5.40 2.67
CA ASP A 27 13.45 -6.49 3.48
C ASP A 27 13.58 -6.12 4.97
N GLU A 28 13.89 -4.86 5.28
CA GLU A 28 13.96 -4.36 6.66
C GLU A 28 12.59 -4.35 7.33
N GLU A 29 11.56 -3.89 6.62
CA GLU A 29 10.18 -3.91 7.11
C GLU A 29 9.69 -5.35 7.29
N LEU A 30 9.99 -6.25 6.35
CA LEU A 30 9.65 -7.67 6.46
C LEU A 30 10.27 -8.31 7.71
N GLN A 31 11.50 -7.97 8.07
CA GLN A 31 12.11 -8.45 9.33
C GLN A 31 11.32 -8.00 10.56
N ILE A 32 10.78 -6.78 10.56
CA ILE A 32 9.93 -6.27 11.65
C ILE A 32 8.59 -7.01 11.66
N LEU A 33 7.95 -7.16 10.49
CA LEU A 33 6.64 -7.80 10.35
C LEU A 33 6.65 -9.28 10.73
N LEU A 34 7.72 -9.98 10.36
CA LEU A 34 7.90 -11.41 10.63
C LEU A 34 8.53 -11.68 12.00
N ASN A 35 8.91 -10.66 12.77
CA ASN A 35 9.50 -10.85 14.10
C ASN A 35 8.48 -11.44 15.09
N PRO A 36 8.66 -12.69 15.57
CA PRO A 36 7.72 -13.31 16.50
C PRO A 36 7.78 -12.72 17.92
N ALA A 37 8.83 -11.96 18.24
CA ALA A 37 8.94 -11.25 19.52
C ALA A 37 8.03 -10.00 19.58
N LEU A 38 7.56 -9.51 18.42
CA LEU A 38 6.64 -8.38 18.33
C LEU A 38 5.20 -8.88 18.15
N SER A 39 4.27 -8.24 18.85
CA SER A 39 2.85 -8.44 18.56
C SER A 39 2.51 -7.97 17.15
N VAL A 40 1.40 -8.48 16.60
CA VAL A 40 0.93 -8.11 15.27
C VAL A 40 0.70 -6.60 15.17
N THR A 41 0.08 -6.01 16.20
CA THR A 41 -0.21 -4.57 16.28
C THR A 41 1.07 -3.76 16.35
N GLU A 42 2.03 -4.11 17.21
CA GLU A 42 3.30 -3.39 17.31
C GLU A 42 4.12 -3.44 16.01
N ALA A 43 4.12 -4.59 15.33
CA ALA A 43 4.80 -4.72 14.06
C ALA A 43 4.12 -3.88 12.96
N ALA A 44 2.77 -3.88 12.93
CA ALA A 44 1.98 -3.08 12.01
C ALA A 44 2.19 -1.58 12.22
N ASP A 45 2.15 -1.11 13.47
CA ASP A 45 2.34 0.30 13.85
C ASP A 45 3.75 0.79 13.50
N ARG A 46 4.76 -0.06 13.68
CA ARG A 46 6.16 0.31 13.41
C ARG A 46 6.45 0.49 11.92
N VAL A 47 5.78 -0.27 11.07
CA VAL A 47 5.89 -0.20 9.60
C VAL A 47 4.85 0.75 9.00
N GLY A 48 3.78 1.05 9.71
CA GLY A 48 2.67 1.86 9.20
C GLY A 48 1.76 1.09 8.23
N CYS A 49 1.58 -0.21 8.46
CA CYS A 49 0.76 -1.08 7.61
C CYS A 49 -0.46 -1.64 8.35
N ALA A 50 -1.34 -2.33 7.62
CA ALA A 50 -2.50 -2.96 8.25
C ALA A 50 -2.09 -4.23 9.02
N GLU A 51 -2.64 -4.44 10.21
CA GLU A 51 -2.45 -5.69 10.96
C GLU A 51 -2.79 -6.94 10.14
N HIS A 52 -3.76 -6.82 9.23
CA HIS A 52 -4.14 -7.88 8.31
C HIS A 52 -2.95 -8.37 7.47
N ASP A 53 -2.12 -7.45 6.98
CA ASP A 53 -0.97 -7.78 6.13
C ASP A 53 0.09 -8.52 6.93
N VAL A 54 0.33 -8.11 8.17
CA VAL A 54 1.23 -8.81 9.09
C VAL A 54 0.77 -10.24 9.36
N ARG A 55 -0.53 -10.43 9.62
CA ARG A 55 -1.11 -11.78 9.81
C ARG A 55 -1.03 -12.61 8.53
N ARG A 56 -1.24 -12.01 7.36
CA ARG A 56 -1.14 -12.66 6.05
C ARG A 56 0.30 -13.13 5.81
N LEU A 57 1.29 -12.26 6.01
CA LEU A 57 2.72 -12.55 5.85
C LEU A 57 3.17 -13.68 6.79
N ARG A 58 2.81 -13.63 8.08
CA ARG A 58 3.16 -14.67 9.05
C ARG A 58 2.50 -16.03 8.78
N ARG A 59 1.40 -16.08 8.05
CA ARG A 59 0.75 -17.34 7.63
C ARG A 59 1.36 -17.93 6.37
N ALA A 60 1.98 -17.10 5.53
CA ALA A 60 2.59 -17.50 4.26
C ALA A 60 4.07 -17.90 4.41
N SER A 61 4.73 -17.49 5.49
CA SER A 61 6.08 -17.91 5.88
C SER A 61 6.08 -19.21 6.67
#